data_AF-A0A817YTV7-F1
#
_entry.id   AF-A0A817YTV7-F1
#
_cell.length_a   1.000
_cell.length_b   1.000
_cell.length_c   1.000
_cell.angle_alpha   90.00
_cell.angle_beta   90.00
_cell.angle_gamma   90.00
#
_symmetry.space_group_name_H-M   'P 1'
#
loop_
_entity.id
_entity.type
_entity.pdbx_description
1 polymer ?
#
loop_
_entity_poly.entity_id
_entity_poly.type
_entity_poly.pdbx_seq_one_letter_code
_entity_poly.pdbx_strand_id
1 'polypeptide(L)'
;MSLPCSIEKCKQSSDVFCNTCKKNLCREHLKEHDDWLNSEVNHLVEEMKSVSNRYMTIDRNKLINDFRQKLDKWRDDSYKKIDLIYEEKRKELEQDWTKRVAKPRKGIDLMQSKLNGLIRKKKATHEDISQSTTAIRYIDQKIKDIEQKGIQMNIPTLFIDNNLTYIKESKIEETDEFQLLSSYRSIDCSAQSGVAFAANNENLLIYENDYLNLLNRDLVPIQQIQWRYGHIYDMSCYSIDSTRKMVVLYML
;
A
#
# COMPACT_ATOMS: atom_id res chain seq x y z
N MET A 1 -64.50 -41.03 1.46
CA MET A 1 -64.25 -40.85 2.91
C MET A 1 -63.62 -39.49 3.07
N SER A 2 -64.22 -38.59 3.85
CA SER A 2 -63.65 -37.27 4.13
C SER A 2 -62.55 -37.39 5.18
N LEU A 3 -61.41 -36.74 4.95
CA LEU A 3 -60.29 -36.74 5.89
C LEU A 3 -60.62 -35.84 7.09
N PRO A 4 -60.15 -36.14 8.31
CA PRO A 4 -60.35 -35.26 9.46
C PRO A 4 -59.52 -33.97 9.31
N CYS A 5 -60.00 -32.88 9.91
CA CYS A 5 -59.19 -31.67 10.06
C CYS A 5 -57.93 -31.98 10.87
N SER A 6 -56.79 -31.42 10.45
CA SER A 6 -55.45 -31.65 11.03
C SER A 6 -55.20 -30.82 12.30
N ILE A 7 -56.14 -29.97 12.71
CA ILE A 7 -56.06 -29.22 13.97
C ILE A 7 -56.56 -30.10 15.12
N GLU A 8 -55.72 -30.27 16.15
CA GLU A 8 -56.06 -31.08 17.32
C GLU A 8 -57.35 -30.58 17.97
N LYS A 9 -58.24 -31.53 18.34
CA LYS A 9 -59.59 -31.30 18.91
C LYS A 9 -60.67 -30.81 17.93
N CYS A 10 -60.35 -30.57 16.65
CA CYS A 10 -61.37 -30.32 15.63
C CYS A 10 -62.06 -31.63 15.23
N LYS A 11 -63.39 -31.70 15.37
CA LYS A 11 -64.19 -32.88 15.00
C LYS A 11 -64.78 -32.80 13.59
N GLN A 12 -64.57 -31.69 12.88
CA GLN A 12 -65.09 -31.49 11.53
C GLN A 12 -64.26 -32.25 10.50
N SER A 13 -64.91 -32.72 9.44
CA SER A 13 -64.21 -33.19 8.25
C SER A 13 -63.50 -32.01 7.56
N SER A 14 -62.33 -32.28 7.01
CA SER A 14 -61.64 -31.34 6.16
C SER A 14 -62.43 -31.11 4.88
N ASP A 15 -62.51 -29.84 4.49
CA ASP A 15 -63.12 -29.39 3.24
C ASP A 15 -62.05 -29.07 2.18
N VAL A 16 -60.85 -28.71 2.62
CA VAL A 16 -59.76 -28.21 1.76
C VAL A 16 -58.41 -28.66 2.30
N PHE A 17 -57.51 -29.06 1.40
CA PHE A 17 -56.10 -29.30 1.71
C PHE A 17 -55.28 -28.04 1.41
N CYS A 18 -54.56 -27.52 2.41
CA CYS A 18 -53.63 -26.42 2.21
C CYS A 18 -52.30 -26.95 1.67
N ASN A 19 -52.00 -26.65 0.40
CA ASN A 19 -50.76 -27.10 -0.25
C ASN A 19 -49.49 -26.50 0.38
N THR A 20 -49.57 -25.27 0.90
CA THR A 20 -48.43 -24.57 1.51
C THR A 20 -48.02 -25.21 2.83
N CYS A 21 -49.00 -25.54 3.68
CA CYS A 21 -48.77 -26.08 5.01
C CYS A 21 -48.88 -27.61 5.08
N LYS A 22 -49.26 -28.25 3.96
CA LYS A 22 -49.50 -29.69 3.81
C LYS A 22 -50.46 -30.25 4.87
N LYS A 23 -51.52 -29.50 5.20
CA LYS A 23 -52.51 -29.84 6.24
C LYS A 23 -53.92 -29.87 5.65
N ASN A 24 -54.73 -30.83 6.11
CA ASN A 24 -56.16 -30.91 5.79
C ASN A 24 -56.92 -30.01 6.76
N LEU A 25 -57.62 -28.98 6.29
CA LEU A 25 -58.34 -28.02 7.14
C LEU A 25 -59.84 -28.08 6.85
N CYS A 26 -60.67 -27.87 7.87
CA CYS A 26 -62.09 -27.52 7.67
C CYS A 26 -62.20 -26.04 7.29
N ARG A 27 -63.36 -25.60 6.78
CA ARG A 27 -63.58 -24.20 6.38
C ARG A 27 -63.24 -23.16 7.45
N GLU A 28 -63.56 -23.43 8.71
CA GLU A 28 -63.29 -22.50 9.82
C GLU A 28 -61.79 -22.33 10.06
N HIS A 29 -61.05 -23.42 10.21
CA HIS A 29 -59.60 -23.37 10.42
C HIS A 29 -58.82 -22.92 9.17
N LEU A 30 -59.36 -23.11 7.97
CA LEU A 30 -58.79 -22.51 6.76
C LEU A 30 -58.89 -20.99 6.81
N LYS A 31 -60.04 -20.46 7.23
CA LYS A 31 -60.23 -19.01 7.38
C LYS A 31 -59.29 -18.44 8.45
N GLU A 32 -59.19 -19.06 9.62
CA GLU A 32 -58.25 -18.63 10.67
C GLU A 32 -56.79 -18.69 10.21
N HIS A 33 -56.44 -19.73 9.44
CA HIS A 33 -55.12 -19.87 8.86
C HIS A 33 -54.81 -18.77 7.83
N ASP A 34 -55.76 -18.45 6.97
CA ASP A 34 -55.62 -17.36 6.00
C ASP A 34 -55.57 -15.99 6.69
N ASP A 35 -56.37 -15.79 7.74
CA ASP A 35 -56.35 -14.57 8.57
C ASP A 35 -54.98 -14.41 9.27
N TRP A 36 -54.40 -15.49 9.80
CA TRP A 36 -53.06 -15.47 10.39
C TRP A 36 -51.97 -15.16 9.35
N LEU A 37 -52.00 -15.83 8.20
CA LEU A 37 -51.05 -15.55 7.11
C LEU A 37 -51.15 -14.10 6.63
N ASN A 38 -52.36 -13.57 6.48
CA ASN A 38 -52.58 -12.18 6.11
C ASN A 38 -52.06 -11.21 7.19
N SER A 39 -52.21 -11.54 8.48
CA SER A 39 -51.61 -10.77 9.56
C SER A 39 -50.09 -10.71 9.46
N GLU A 40 -49.45 -11.84 9.13
CA GLU A 40 -47.99 -11.90 9.02
C GLU A 40 -47.45 -11.18 7.79
N VAL A 41 -48.17 -11.25 6.67
CA VAL A 41 -47.88 -10.42 5.49
C VAL A 41 -48.02 -8.94 5.82
N ASN A 42 -49.06 -8.55 6.56
CA ASN A 42 -49.23 -7.16 6.99
C ASN A 42 -48.10 -6.69 7.91
N HIS A 43 -47.61 -7.54 8.83
CA HIS A 43 -46.44 -7.21 9.65
C HIS A 43 -45.20 -6.95 8.80
N LEU A 44 -44.91 -7.82 7.83
CA LEU A 44 -43.77 -7.65 6.91
C LEU A 44 -43.91 -6.38 6.05
N VAL A 45 -45.13 -6.00 5.66
CA VAL A 45 -45.38 -4.74 4.93
C VAL A 45 -45.05 -3.53 5.81
N GLU A 46 -45.41 -3.55 7.09
CA GLU A 46 -45.07 -2.47 8.02
C GLU A 46 -43.56 -2.40 8.31
N GLU A 47 -42.88 -3.55 8.44
CA GLU A 47 -41.42 -3.59 8.54
C GLU A 47 -40.74 -3.01 7.29
N MET A 48 -41.22 -3.40 6.10
CA MET A 48 -40.69 -2.89 4.83
C MET A 48 -40.90 -1.37 4.70
N LYS A 49 -42.06 -0.85 5.11
CA LYS A 49 -42.31 0.60 5.17
C LYS A 49 -41.37 1.29 6.14
N SER A 50 -41.14 0.72 7.33
CA SER A 50 -40.19 1.24 8.32
C SER A 50 -38.77 1.32 7.77
N VAL A 51 -38.28 0.26 7.12
CA VAL A 51 -36.97 0.21 6.47
C VAL A 51 -36.88 1.21 5.32
N SER A 52 -37.91 1.29 4.47
CA SER A 52 -37.97 2.24 3.36
C SER A 52 -37.94 3.68 3.86
N ASN A 53 -38.71 4.01 4.90
CA ASN A 53 -38.73 5.34 5.49
C ASN A 53 -37.35 5.69 6.08
N ARG A 54 -36.72 4.76 6.83
CA ARG A 54 -35.36 4.95 7.33
C ARG A 54 -34.38 5.24 6.20
N TYR A 55 -34.42 4.45 5.12
CA TYR A 55 -33.57 4.64 3.95
C TYR A 55 -33.77 6.02 3.31
N MET A 56 -35.02 6.48 3.17
CA MET A 56 -35.34 7.80 2.61
C MET A 56 -34.88 8.96 3.51
N THR A 57 -34.83 8.75 4.83
CA THR A 57 -34.32 9.74 5.79
C THR A 57 -32.79 9.79 5.91
N ILE A 58 -32.05 8.90 5.22
CA ILE A 58 -30.59 8.96 5.22
C ILE A 58 -30.15 10.24 4.51
N ASP A 59 -29.57 11.17 5.29
CA ASP A 59 -28.89 12.33 4.74
C ASP A 59 -27.55 11.90 4.13
N ARG A 60 -27.59 11.62 2.82
CA ARG A 60 -26.41 11.25 2.04
C ARG A 60 -25.34 12.34 2.07
N ASN A 61 -25.73 13.61 2.09
CA ASN A 61 -24.79 14.71 2.09
C ASN A 61 -24.05 14.80 3.41
N LYS A 62 -24.75 14.59 4.54
CA LYS A 62 -24.12 14.49 5.85
C LYS A 62 -23.12 13.32 5.90
N LEU A 63 -23.52 12.12 5.47
CA LEU A 63 -22.62 10.97 5.45
C LEU A 63 -21.37 11.22 4.60
N ILE A 64 -21.53 11.73 3.38
CA ILE A 64 -20.42 12.05 2.48
C ILE A 64 -19.51 13.12 3.10
N ASN A 65 -20.08 14.15 3.72
CA ASN A 65 -19.30 15.19 4.38
C ASN A 65 -18.54 14.64 5.60
N ASP A 66 -19.13 13.74 6.38
CA ASP A 66 -18.45 13.09 7.51
C ASP A 66 -17.24 12.27 7.00
N PHE A 67 -17.39 11.55 5.88
CA PHE A 67 -16.26 10.85 5.25
C PHE A 67 -15.20 11.79 4.69
N ARG A 68 -15.60 12.89 4.06
CA ARG A 68 -14.66 13.92 3.57
C ARG A 68 -13.84 14.52 4.70
N GLN A 69 -14.46 14.85 5.83
CA GLN A 69 -13.75 15.35 7.00
C GLN A 69 -12.74 14.34 7.55
N LYS A 70 -13.08 13.04 7.56
CA LYS A 70 -12.12 11.98 7.92
C LYS A 70 -10.95 11.91 6.95
N LEU A 71 -11.19 12.06 5.64
CA LEU A 71 -10.13 12.09 4.63
C LEU A 71 -9.25 13.33 4.75
N ASP A 72 -9.83 14.51 4.99
CA ASP A 72 -9.07 15.74 5.21
C ASP A 72 -8.18 15.62 6.45
N LYS A 73 -8.72 15.08 7.55
CA LYS A 73 -7.93 14.82 8.76
C LYS A 73 -6.80 13.84 8.49
N TRP A 74 -7.07 12.75 7.78
CA TRP A 74 -6.05 11.76 7.40
C TRP A 74 -4.93 12.39 6.56
N ARG A 75 -5.29 13.26 5.60
CA ARG A 75 -4.32 14.01 4.78
C ARG A 75 -3.44 14.90 5.67
N ASP A 76 -4.05 15.69 6.54
CA ASP A 76 -3.33 16.64 7.38
C ASP A 76 -2.41 15.91 8.38
N ASP A 77 -2.86 14.79 8.96
CA ASP A 77 -2.05 13.98 9.86
C ASP A 77 -0.89 13.29 9.14
N SER A 78 -1.08 12.89 7.88
CA SER A 78 -0.02 12.31 7.05
C SER A 78 1.08 13.35 6.75
N TYR A 79 0.70 14.57 6.37
CA TYR A 79 1.67 15.65 6.14
C TYR A 79 2.48 15.99 7.38
N LYS A 80 1.83 16.07 8.56
CA LYS A 80 2.55 16.29 9.82
C LYS A 80 3.62 15.23 10.08
N LYS A 81 3.33 13.96 9.78
CA LYS A 81 4.33 12.89 9.97
C LYS A 81 5.50 13.03 9.00
N ILE A 82 5.24 13.40 7.75
CA ILE A 82 6.29 13.70 6.76
C ILE A 82 7.17 14.86 7.24
N ASP A 83 6.55 15.94 7.71
CA ASP A 83 7.26 17.11 8.24
C ASP A 83 8.12 16.75 9.46
N LEU A 84 7.62 15.90 10.36
CA LEU A 84 8.38 15.44 11.52
C LEU A 84 9.65 14.68 11.12
N ILE A 85 9.56 13.75 10.17
CA ILE A 85 10.73 13.03 9.66
C ILE A 85 11.70 14.00 9.01
N TYR A 86 11.19 14.93 8.20
CA TYR A 86 12.02 15.92 7.53
C TYR A 86 12.82 16.75 8.54
N GLU A 87 12.17 17.26 9.59
CA GLU A 87 12.83 18.03 10.64
C GLU A 87 13.83 17.20 11.44
N GLU A 88 13.53 15.93 11.72
CA GLU A 88 14.46 15.00 12.36
C GLU A 88 15.71 14.78 11.49
N LYS A 89 15.54 14.49 10.19
CA LYS A 89 16.66 14.32 9.27
C LYS A 89 17.47 15.60 9.05
N ARG A 90 16.82 16.77 9.07
CA ARG A 90 17.55 18.06 9.05
C ARG A 90 18.45 18.21 10.28
N LYS A 91 17.92 17.89 11.48
CA LYS A 91 18.71 17.94 12.73
C LYS A 91 19.85 16.93 12.74
N GLU A 92 19.61 15.70 12.27
CA GLU A 92 20.67 14.69 12.13
C GLU A 92 21.81 15.20 11.22
N LEU A 93 21.46 15.79 10.07
CA LEU A 93 22.42 16.37 9.13
C LEU A 93 23.26 17.48 9.78
N GLU A 94 22.62 18.43 10.45
CA GLU A 94 23.30 19.55 11.12
C GLU A 94 24.26 19.05 12.22
N GLN A 95 23.83 18.03 12.97
CA GLN A 95 24.67 17.43 14.02
C GLN A 95 25.86 16.66 13.45
N ASP A 96 25.67 15.87 12.40
CA ASP A 96 26.78 15.13 11.76
C ASP A 96 27.78 16.10 11.11
N TRP A 97 27.29 17.13 10.41
CA TRP A 97 28.12 18.19 9.86
C TRP A 97 28.96 18.87 10.94
N THR A 98 28.32 19.27 12.03
CA THR A 98 29.01 19.91 13.16
C THR A 98 30.10 19.00 13.74
N LYS A 99 29.83 17.71 13.93
CA LYS A 99 30.81 16.74 14.46
C LYS A 99 31.99 16.53 13.50
N ARG A 100 31.73 16.43 12.20
CA ARG A 100 32.77 16.18 11.18
C ARG A 100 33.65 17.40 10.94
N VAL A 101 33.08 18.60 10.93
CA VAL A 101 33.81 19.85 10.65
C VAL A 101 34.49 20.44 11.88
N ALA A 102 33.96 20.20 13.09
CA ALA A 102 34.56 20.75 14.31
C ALA A 102 35.98 20.24 14.58
N LYS A 103 36.28 18.97 14.26
CA LYS A 103 37.61 18.37 14.48
C LYS A 103 38.69 18.99 13.57
N PRO A 104 38.54 19.01 12.22
CA PRO A 104 39.46 19.72 11.34
C PRO A 104 39.61 21.19 11.72
N ARG A 105 38.52 21.88 12.06
CA ARG A 105 38.55 23.30 12.43
C ARG A 105 39.43 23.56 13.67
N LYS A 106 39.24 22.80 14.75
CA LYS A 106 40.13 22.87 15.93
C LYS A 106 41.59 22.55 15.59
N GLY A 107 41.82 21.61 14.69
CA GLY A 107 43.15 21.28 14.19
C GLY A 107 43.82 22.46 13.47
N ILE A 108 43.07 23.16 12.62
CA ILE A 108 43.52 24.37 11.92
C ILE A 108 43.88 25.46 12.93
N ASP A 109 42.99 25.75 13.89
CA ASP A 109 43.20 26.80 14.89
C ASP A 109 44.46 26.54 15.75
N LEU A 110 44.66 25.28 16.16
CA LEU A 110 45.85 24.87 16.90
C LEU A 110 47.11 25.02 16.05
N MET A 111 47.05 24.63 14.77
CA MET A 111 48.18 24.70 13.85
C MET A 111 48.56 26.15 13.55
N GLN A 112 47.58 27.02 13.33
CA GLN A 112 47.79 28.46 13.17
C GLN A 112 48.45 29.07 14.42
N SER A 113 48.00 28.69 15.61
CA SER A 113 48.58 29.14 16.87
C SER A 113 50.05 28.70 17.02
N LYS A 114 50.36 27.44 16.67
CA LYS A 114 51.72 26.91 16.71
C LYS A 114 52.65 27.62 15.72
N LEU A 115 52.19 27.82 14.48
CA LEU A 115 52.94 28.54 13.44
C LEU A 115 53.20 30.01 13.83
N ASN A 116 52.18 30.70 14.34
CA ASN A 116 52.32 32.07 14.85
C ASN A 116 53.33 32.16 16.00
N GLY A 117 53.37 31.15 16.88
CA GLY A 117 54.37 31.05 17.93
C GLY A 117 55.80 30.93 17.40
N LEU A 118 56.01 30.10 16.37
CA LEU A 118 57.32 29.93 15.71
C LEU A 118 57.76 31.22 15.00
N ILE A 119 56.84 31.88 14.28
CA ILE A 119 57.10 33.17 13.61
C ILE A 119 57.53 34.23 14.62
N ARG A 120 56.79 34.39 15.73
CA ARG A 120 57.12 35.36 16.78
C ARG A 120 58.48 35.12 17.40
N LYS A 121 58.85 33.87 17.64
CA LYS A 121 60.14 33.49 18.23
C LYS A 121 61.32 33.62 17.25
N LYS A 122 61.05 33.77 15.93
CA LYS A 122 62.05 33.79 14.84
C LYS A 122 63.07 32.64 14.90
N LYS A 123 62.69 31.52 15.53
CA LYS A 123 63.50 30.31 15.68
C LYS A 123 62.59 29.13 15.39
N ALA A 124 62.56 28.72 14.13
CA ALA A 124 61.95 27.47 13.71
C ALA A 124 63.07 26.49 13.38
N THR A 125 62.96 25.25 13.86
CA THR A 125 63.85 24.16 13.48
C THR A 125 63.31 23.41 12.26
N HIS A 126 64.16 22.62 11.59
CA HIS A 126 63.70 21.72 10.54
C HIS A 126 62.65 20.71 11.05
N GLU A 127 62.80 20.27 12.30
CA GLU A 127 61.84 19.41 13.00
C GLU A 127 60.46 20.08 13.11
N ASP A 128 60.42 21.35 13.55
CA ASP A 128 59.17 22.12 13.66
C ASP A 128 58.44 22.24 12.32
N ILE A 129 59.18 22.48 11.24
CA ILE A 129 58.65 22.59 9.88
C ILE A 129 58.11 21.23 9.42
N SER A 130 58.87 20.14 9.64
CA SER A 130 58.45 18.78 9.26
C SER A 130 57.18 18.34 9.99
N GLN A 131 57.10 18.57 11.30
CA GLN A 131 55.92 18.28 12.10
C GLN A 131 54.70 19.09 11.64
N SER A 132 54.91 20.38 11.37
CA SER A 132 53.85 21.28 10.89
C SER A 132 53.32 20.85 9.52
N THR A 133 54.22 20.49 8.60
CA THR A 133 53.87 20.01 7.27
C THR A 133 53.06 18.72 7.35
N THR A 134 53.47 17.78 8.21
CA THR A 134 52.76 16.52 8.42
C THR A 134 51.36 16.74 8.99
N ALA A 135 51.22 17.63 9.98
CA ALA A 135 49.93 17.98 10.56
C ALA A 135 49.00 18.67 9.56
N ILE A 136 49.50 19.58 8.72
CA ILE A 136 48.73 20.22 7.65
C ILE A 136 48.23 19.19 6.65
N ARG A 137 49.10 18.27 6.18
CA ARG A 137 48.70 17.20 5.25
C ARG A 137 47.63 16.28 5.85
N TYR A 138 47.73 15.98 7.14
CA TYR A 138 46.71 15.19 7.84
C TYR A 138 45.35 15.91 7.90
N ILE A 139 45.33 17.22 8.22
CA ILE A 139 44.10 18.03 8.24
C ILE A 139 43.50 18.11 6.83
N ASP A 140 44.33 18.37 5.81
CA ASP A 140 43.93 18.42 4.40
C ASP A 140 43.30 17.10 3.94
N GLN A 141 43.89 15.96 4.31
CA GLN A 141 43.31 14.65 4.02
C GLN A 141 41.95 14.47 4.70
N LYS A 142 41.76 14.96 5.93
CA LYS A 142 40.45 14.90 6.60
C LYS A 142 39.40 15.78 5.96
N ILE A 143 39.79 16.93 5.42
CA ILE A 143 38.89 17.80 4.65
C ILE A 143 38.50 17.10 3.35
N LYS A 144 39.46 16.56 2.61
CA LYS A 144 39.22 15.78 1.39
C LYS A 144 38.33 14.56 1.64
N ASP A 145 38.51 13.86 2.75
CA ASP A 145 37.64 12.75 3.14
C ASP A 145 36.19 13.22 3.33
N ILE A 146 35.97 14.41 3.90
CA ILE A 146 34.63 15.01 4.07
C ILE A 146 34.05 15.41 2.71
N GLU A 147 34.84 16.04 1.85
CA GLU A 147 34.43 16.45 0.49
C GLU A 147 34.06 15.26 -0.41
N GLN A 148 34.85 14.18 -0.35
CA GLN A 148 34.65 13.01 -1.21
C GLN A 148 33.56 12.08 -0.71
N LYS A 149 33.49 11.81 0.60
CA LYS A 149 32.51 10.87 1.17
C LYS A 149 31.19 11.53 1.52
N GLY A 150 31.17 12.85 1.64
CA GLY A 150 29.99 13.62 2.03
C GLY A 150 29.41 13.19 3.38
N ILE A 151 28.15 13.58 3.61
CA ILE A 151 27.33 13.05 4.69
C ILE A 151 26.42 11.96 4.11
N GLN A 152 26.62 10.73 4.56
CA GLN A 152 25.69 9.64 4.28
C GLN A 152 24.49 9.77 5.22
N MET A 153 23.32 10.04 4.64
CA MET A 153 22.05 9.97 5.35
C MET A 153 21.27 8.76 4.87
N ASN A 154 20.73 8.00 5.82
CA ASN A 154 19.70 7.02 5.51
C ASN A 154 18.35 7.75 5.49
N ILE A 155 17.84 8.01 4.28
CA ILE A 155 16.50 8.57 4.10
C ILE A 155 15.53 7.39 3.96
N PRO A 156 14.62 7.18 4.92
CA PRO A 156 13.63 6.11 4.81
C PRO A 156 12.81 6.30 3.53
N THR A 157 12.63 5.25 2.75
CA THR A 157 11.75 5.29 1.58
C THR A 157 10.31 5.42 2.04
N LEU A 158 9.58 6.40 1.49
CA LEU A 158 8.15 6.50 1.70
C LEU A 158 7.46 5.35 0.95
N PHE A 159 6.90 4.40 1.68
CA PHE A 159 6.09 3.33 1.12
C PHE A 159 4.61 3.72 1.22
N ILE A 160 3.95 3.85 0.07
CA ILE A 160 2.52 4.12 -0.01
C ILE A 160 1.85 2.78 -0.33
N ASP A 161 1.45 2.05 0.71
CA ASP A 161 0.59 0.89 0.56
C ASP A 161 -0.87 1.32 0.74
N ASN A 162 -1.76 0.78 -0.09
CA ASN A 162 -3.20 1.06 -0.05
C ASN A 162 -3.84 0.63 1.29
N ASN A 163 -3.12 -0.18 2.08
CA ASN A 163 -3.58 -0.68 3.36
C ASN A 163 -2.99 0.02 4.59
N LEU A 164 -2.10 1.03 4.46
CA LEU A 164 -1.67 1.98 5.52
C LEU A 164 -0.38 2.68 5.05
N THR A 165 -0.35 4.00 5.01
CA THR A 165 0.92 4.75 5.07
C THR A 165 1.48 4.66 6.49
N TYR A 166 2.19 3.57 6.81
CA TYR A 166 2.99 3.49 8.02
C TYR A 166 4.41 3.99 7.72
N ILE A 167 4.74 5.14 8.30
CA ILE A 167 6.13 5.36 8.74
C ILE A 167 6.32 4.36 9.87
N LYS A 168 7.29 3.47 9.72
CA LYS A 168 7.48 2.28 10.54
C LYS A 168 7.83 2.64 11.99
N GLU A 169 6.83 3.07 12.76
CA GLU A 169 6.78 3.05 14.22
C GLU A 169 5.32 3.19 14.68
N SER A 170 4.94 2.30 15.60
CA SER A 170 3.66 2.15 16.32
C SER A 170 2.52 1.35 15.64
N LYS A 171 2.15 0.26 16.33
CA LYS A 171 0.93 -0.53 16.17
C LYS A 171 -0.28 0.33 16.56
N ILE A 172 -1.36 0.25 15.78
CA ILE A 172 -2.70 0.65 16.23
C ILE A 172 -3.66 -0.49 15.90
N GLU A 173 -4.51 -0.77 16.86
CA GLU A 173 -5.48 -1.86 16.94
C GLU A 173 -6.56 -1.80 15.85
N GLU A 174 -7.01 -3.00 15.50
CA GLU A 174 -8.01 -3.34 14.48
C GLU A 174 -9.31 -2.53 14.64
N THR A 175 -9.73 -1.87 13.56
CA THR A 175 -11.13 -1.50 13.33
C THR A 175 -11.48 -1.91 11.90
N ASP A 176 -12.66 -2.53 11.74
CA ASP A 176 -13.12 -3.16 10.50
C ASP A 176 -12.81 -2.33 9.25
N GLU A 177 -11.86 -2.84 8.47
CA GLU A 177 -11.27 -2.22 7.30
C GLU A 177 -12.31 -2.13 6.16
N PHE A 178 -12.64 -0.91 5.75
CA PHE A 178 -13.00 -0.69 4.34
C PHE A 178 -11.71 -0.85 3.52
N GLN A 179 -11.37 -2.09 3.16
CA GLN A 179 -10.30 -2.35 2.21
C GLN A 179 -10.70 -1.75 0.87
N LEU A 180 -10.13 -0.58 0.56
CA LEU A 180 -10.12 -0.07 -0.80
C LEU A 180 -9.39 -1.13 -1.64
N LEU A 181 -10.13 -1.80 -2.53
CA LEU A 181 -9.56 -2.79 -3.44
C LEU A 181 -8.34 -2.17 -4.13
N SER A 182 -7.19 -2.82 -3.94
CA SER A 182 -5.93 -2.38 -4.50
C SER A 182 -6.05 -2.10 -5.99
N SER A 183 -5.68 -0.90 -6.42
CA SER A 183 -5.60 -0.48 -7.83
C SER A 183 -4.45 -1.15 -8.59
N TYR A 184 -3.62 -1.95 -7.91
CA TYR A 184 -2.56 -2.75 -8.50
C TYR A 184 -2.70 -4.21 -8.07
N ARG A 185 -2.33 -5.12 -8.97
CA ARG A 185 -2.15 -6.54 -8.65
C ARG A 185 -0.67 -6.86 -8.74
N SER A 186 -0.14 -7.56 -7.75
CA SER A 186 1.22 -8.09 -7.78
C SER A 186 1.20 -9.52 -8.32
N ILE A 187 2.27 -9.91 -9.02
CA ILE A 187 2.56 -11.31 -9.35
C ILE A 187 3.83 -11.67 -8.62
N ASP A 188 3.79 -12.74 -7.84
CA ASP A 188 5.00 -13.33 -7.29
C ASP A 188 5.77 -14.02 -8.41
N CYS A 189 6.82 -13.35 -8.87
CA CYS A 189 7.77 -13.94 -9.80
C CYS A 189 8.74 -14.81 -9.02
N SER A 190 8.93 -16.06 -9.46
CA SER A 190 9.88 -16.96 -8.81
C SER A 190 11.31 -16.39 -8.85
N ALA A 191 12.00 -16.36 -7.70
CA ALA A 191 13.31 -15.72 -7.52
C ALA A 191 14.48 -16.39 -8.29
N GLN A 192 14.18 -17.37 -9.16
CA GLN A 192 15.18 -18.25 -9.75
C GLN A 192 15.65 -17.83 -11.15
N SER A 193 15.04 -16.82 -11.76
CA SER A 193 15.55 -16.26 -13.02
C SER A 193 15.28 -14.76 -13.10
N GLY A 194 16.19 -14.00 -13.69
CA GLY A 194 15.93 -12.61 -14.05
C GLY A 194 14.77 -12.60 -15.04
N VAL A 195 13.59 -12.22 -14.57
CA VAL A 195 12.38 -12.25 -15.38
C VAL A 195 12.47 -11.11 -16.39
N ALA A 196 12.71 -11.46 -17.65
CA ALA A 196 12.56 -10.51 -18.74
C ALA A 196 11.06 -10.31 -18.97
N PHE A 197 10.61 -9.05 -18.93
CA PHE A 197 9.22 -8.68 -19.16
C PHE A 197 9.10 -7.45 -20.05
N ALA A 198 8.01 -7.39 -20.81
CA ALA A 198 7.65 -6.26 -21.65
C ALA A 198 6.17 -5.94 -21.44
N ALA A 199 5.81 -4.66 -21.32
CA ALA A 199 4.43 -4.22 -21.11
C ALA A 199 3.98 -3.25 -22.21
N ASN A 200 2.74 -3.41 -22.67
CA ASN A 200 2.04 -2.36 -23.42
C ASN A 200 0.80 -1.89 -22.65
N ASN A 201 -0.08 -1.12 -23.29
CA ASN A 201 -1.24 -0.53 -22.62
C ASN A 201 -2.31 -1.57 -22.22
N GLU A 202 -2.27 -2.78 -22.76
CA GLU A 202 -3.33 -3.77 -22.62
C GLU A 202 -2.82 -5.08 -22.04
N ASN A 203 -1.56 -5.41 -22.30
CA ASN A 203 -0.99 -6.70 -22.00
C ASN A 203 0.40 -6.57 -21.39
N LEU A 204 0.77 -7.59 -20.64
CA LEU A 204 2.09 -7.80 -20.05
C LEU A 204 2.63 -9.14 -20.55
N LEU A 205 3.84 -9.14 -21.10
CA LEU A 205 4.55 -10.32 -21.54
C LEU A 205 5.64 -10.65 -20.52
N ILE A 206 5.62 -11.88 -20.02
CA ILE A 206 6.57 -12.36 -19.01
C ILE A 206 7.21 -13.65 -19.53
N TYR A 207 8.54 -13.76 -19.44
CA TYR A 207 9.23 -15.04 -19.59
C TYR A 207 9.49 -15.67 -18.23
N GLU A 208 8.88 -16.84 -17.99
CA GLU A 208 9.06 -17.60 -16.76
C GLU A 208 9.05 -19.10 -17.07
N ASN A 209 9.99 -19.85 -16.48
CA ASN A 209 10.07 -21.32 -16.56
C ASN A 209 10.02 -21.90 -17.99
N ASP A 210 10.74 -21.28 -18.93
CA ASP A 210 10.72 -21.65 -20.36
C ASP A 210 9.39 -21.41 -21.09
N TYR A 211 8.52 -20.58 -20.52
CA TYR A 211 7.28 -20.14 -21.14
C TYR A 211 7.23 -18.63 -21.29
N LEU A 212 6.71 -18.19 -22.43
CA LEU A 212 6.34 -16.82 -22.70
C LEU A 212 4.84 -16.66 -22.43
N ASN A 213 4.50 -15.92 -21.37
CA ASN A 213 3.14 -15.70 -20.91
C ASN A 213 2.68 -14.28 -21.27
N LEU A 214 1.63 -14.17 -22.08
CA LEU A 214 0.92 -12.92 -22.34
C LEU A 214 -0.25 -12.84 -21.37
N LEU A 215 -0.24 -11.81 -20.52
CA LEU A 215 -1.23 -11.53 -19.50
C LEU A 215 -2.04 -10.30 -19.91
N ASN A 216 -3.32 -10.27 -19.59
CA ASN A 216 -4.14 -9.06 -19.75
C ASN A 216 -3.91 -8.06 -18.59
N ARG A 217 -4.63 -6.93 -18.59
CA ARG A 217 -4.62 -5.93 -17.50
C ARG A 217 -4.96 -6.50 -16.12
N ASP A 218 -5.77 -7.56 -16.07
CA ASP A 218 -6.16 -8.24 -14.84
C ASP A 218 -5.15 -9.31 -14.42
N LEU A 219 -4.02 -9.42 -15.13
CA LEU A 219 -2.98 -10.42 -14.92
C LEU A 219 -3.47 -11.86 -15.13
N VAL A 220 -4.49 -12.02 -15.96
CA VAL A 220 -5.00 -13.32 -16.40
C VAL A 220 -4.22 -13.74 -17.66
N PRO A 221 -3.70 -14.97 -17.72
CA PRO A 221 -3.07 -15.50 -18.93
C PRO A 221 -4.03 -15.50 -20.12
N ILE A 222 -3.69 -14.72 -21.15
CA ILE A 222 -4.33 -14.74 -22.47
C ILE A 222 -3.72 -15.85 -23.31
N GLN A 223 -2.39 -15.95 -23.30
CA GLN A 223 -1.65 -16.87 -24.15
C GLN A 223 -0.36 -17.32 -23.47
N GLN A 224 -0.01 -18.58 -23.66
CA GLN A 224 1.24 -19.17 -23.18
C GLN A 224 1.91 -19.90 -24.34
N ILE A 225 3.19 -19.63 -24.57
CA ILE A 225 3.99 -20.27 -25.62
C ILE A 225 5.24 -20.85 -24.98
N GLN A 226 5.52 -22.12 -25.23
CA GLN A 226 6.80 -22.72 -24.83
C GLN A 226 7.94 -22.10 -25.65
N TRP A 227 8.90 -21.51 -24.96
CA TRP A 227 10.07 -20.90 -25.59
C TRP A 227 11.18 -21.94 -25.71
N ARG A 228 11.66 -22.16 -26.94
CA ARG A 228 12.69 -23.18 -27.25
C ARG A 228 13.99 -22.59 -27.78
N TYR A 229 14.09 -21.26 -27.83
CA TYR A 229 15.17 -20.55 -28.53
C TYR A 229 16.23 -19.99 -27.55
N GLY A 230 16.42 -20.63 -26.40
CA GLY A 230 17.39 -20.23 -25.38
C GLY A 230 16.86 -19.23 -24.36
N HIS A 231 17.75 -18.61 -23.59
CA HIS A 231 17.35 -17.65 -22.55
C HIS A 231 17.06 -16.26 -23.13
N ILE A 232 15.96 -15.65 -22.68
CA ILE A 232 15.63 -14.27 -23.01
C ILE A 232 16.28 -13.37 -21.95
N TYR A 233 17.30 -12.61 -22.37
CA TYR A 233 18.01 -11.68 -21.48
C TYR A 233 17.35 -10.30 -21.41
N ASP A 234 16.64 -9.91 -22.46
CA ASP A 234 15.99 -8.61 -22.55
C ASP A 234 14.69 -8.70 -23.37
N MET A 235 13.69 -7.94 -22.97
CA MET A 235 12.46 -7.75 -23.71
C MET A 235 12.20 -6.25 -23.80
N SER A 236 12.18 -5.72 -25.01
CA SER A 236 11.94 -4.30 -25.22
C SER A 236 10.60 -4.06 -25.89
N CYS A 237 9.90 -3.02 -25.43
CA CYS A 237 8.72 -2.51 -26.11
C CYS A 237 9.16 -1.46 -27.13
N TYR A 238 9.01 -1.75 -28.43
CA TYR A 238 9.28 -0.76 -29.47
C TYR A 238 7.98 -0.34 -30.16
N SER A 239 7.85 0.96 -30.42
CA SER A 239 6.66 1.58 -31.02
C SER A 239 6.97 2.00 -32.46
N ILE A 240 6.43 1.29 -33.45
CA ILE A 240 6.33 1.76 -34.83
C ILE A 240 4.83 1.72 -35.17
N ASP A 241 4.21 2.90 -35.18
CA ASP A 241 2.85 3.22 -35.63
C ASP A 241 1.70 2.28 -35.24
N SER A 242 0.81 2.80 -34.38
CA SER A 242 -0.57 2.37 -34.07
C SER A 242 -0.84 0.92 -33.63
N THR A 243 0.14 0.03 -33.70
CA THR A 243 0.10 -1.30 -33.07
C THR A 243 1.35 -1.47 -32.21
N ARG A 244 1.23 -1.18 -30.90
CA ARG A 244 2.31 -1.40 -29.92
C ARG A 244 2.55 -2.91 -29.78
N LYS A 245 3.35 -3.47 -30.67
CA LYS A 245 3.76 -4.88 -30.68
C LYS A 245 4.93 -5.06 -29.70
N MET A 246 4.88 -6.14 -28.93
CA MET A 246 6.01 -6.57 -28.11
C MET A 246 7.00 -7.30 -29.00
N VAL A 247 8.28 -6.94 -28.93
CA VAL A 247 9.35 -7.57 -29.70
C VAL A 247 10.30 -8.24 -28.73
N VAL A 248 10.53 -9.54 -28.93
CA VAL A 248 11.55 -10.29 -28.19
C VAL A 248 12.86 -10.18 -28.97
N LEU A 249 13.84 -9.48 -28.41
CA LEU A 249 15.20 -9.46 -28.94
C LEU A 249 15.96 -10.61 -28.28
N TYR A 250 16.45 -11.55 -29.09
CA TYR A 250 17.37 -12.59 -28.64
C TYR A 250 18.73 -12.33 -29.27
N MET A 251 19.80 -12.41 -28.47
CA MET A 251 21.17 -12.44 -29.00
C MET A 251 21.55 -13.91 -29.20
N LEU A 252 22.04 -14.22 -30.40
CA LEU A 252 22.59 -15.54 -30.78
C LEU A 252 23.94 -15.80 -30.10
#